data_AF-A0A822CMB8-F1
#
_entry.id   AF-A0A822CMB8-F1
#
_cell.length_a   1.000
_cell.length_b   1.000
_cell.length_c   1.000
_cell.angle_alpha   90.00
_cell.angle_beta   90.00
_cell.angle_gamma   90.00
#
_symmetry.space_group_name_H-M   'P 1'
#
loop_
_entity.id
_entity.type
_entity.pdbx_description
1 polymer ?
#
loop_
_entity_poly.entity_id
_entity_poly.type
_entity_poly.pdbx_seq_one_letter_code
_entity_poly.pdbx_strand_id
1 'polypeptide(L)' 'MSYLSDRQYGLLSHQRLLVKLKNSSSITRRLNLDYTLNVHRGCVNTIWWNELGTTILSGSDDQNLIVTDP' A
#
# COMPACT_ATOMS: atom_id res chain seq x y z
N MET A 1 2.90 21.25 2.34
CA MET A 1 3.08 20.07 1.47
C MET A 1 4.26 19.30 2.02
N SER A 2 4.05 18.53 3.08
CA SER A 2 5.08 17.69 3.71
C SER A 2 5.10 16.35 2.97
N TYR A 3 6.13 16.15 2.17
CA TYR A 3 6.33 14.97 1.35
C TYR A 3 6.37 13.69 2.20
N LEU A 4 5.91 12.56 1.66
CA LEU A 4 6.02 11.20 2.23
C LEU A 4 7.46 10.83 2.69
N SER A 5 8.46 11.61 2.29
CA SER A 5 9.84 11.56 2.80
C SER A 5 9.97 11.89 4.29
N ASP A 6 9.02 12.61 4.89
CA ASP A 6 9.04 13.01 6.30
C ASP A 6 8.43 11.96 7.25
N ARG A 7 7.89 10.86 6.71
CA ARG A 7 7.39 9.76 7.54
C ARG A 7 8.58 9.12 8.26
N GLN A 8 8.62 9.16 9.59
CA GLN A 8 9.75 8.65 10.38
C GLN A 8 10.06 7.18 10.04
N TYR A 9 11.17 6.93 9.35
CA TYR A 9 11.69 5.59 9.02
C TYR A 9 12.43 4.91 10.19
N GLY A 10 12.16 5.34 11.43
CA GLY A 10 13.00 5.04 12.58
C GLY A 10 14.43 5.59 12.41
N LEU A 11 15.43 4.94 13.01
CA LEU A 11 16.84 5.34 12.95
C LEU A 11 17.53 5.05 11.59
N LEU A 12 16.81 4.51 10.60
CA LEU A 12 17.38 4.07 9.33
C LEU A 12 17.04 5.04 8.20
N SER A 13 18.02 5.31 7.33
CA SER A 13 17.74 5.97 6.06
C SER A 13 16.84 5.10 5.18
N HIS A 14 16.05 5.73 4.30
CA HIS A 14 15.11 5.06 3.39
C HIS A 14 15.77 3.90 2.62
N GLN A 15 16.96 4.12 2.05
CA GLN A 15 17.72 3.09 1.34
C GLN A 15 18.07 1.89 2.23
N ARG A 16 18.54 2.13 3.47
CA ARG A 16 18.89 1.06 4.41
C ARG A 16 17.68 0.27 4.86
N LEU A 17 16.56 0.96 5.07
CA LEU A 17 15.29 0.32 5.39
C LEU A 17 14.84 -0.58 4.24
N LEU A 18 14.84 -0.09 3.00
CA LEU A 18 14.48 -0.90 1.83
C LEU A 18 15.36 -2.15 1.68
N VAL A 19 16.68 -2.02 1.83
CA VAL A 19 17.60 -3.17 1.78
C VAL A 19 17.27 -4.19 2.87
N LYS A 20 16.92 -3.73 4.08
CA LYS A 20 16.59 -4.61 5.20
C LYS A 20 15.21 -5.27 5.06
N LEU A 21 14.25 -4.60 4.42
CA LEU A 21 12.91 -5.14 4.20
C LEU A 21 12.85 -6.08 2.99
N LYS A 22 13.67 -5.82 1.96
CA LYS A 22 13.70 -6.61 0.75
C LYS A 22 14.00 -8.07 1.06
N ASN A 23 13.10 -8.96 0.68
CA ASN A 23 13.19 -10.42 0.88
C ASN A 23 13.32 -10.84 2.36
N SER A 24 12.88 -10.00 3.30
CA SER A 24 12.96 -10.32 4.72
C SER A 24 11.83 -11.26 5.14
N SER A 25 12.18 -12.51 5.42
CA SER A 25 11.22 -13.54 5.82
C SER A 25 10.46 -13.20 7.11
N SER A 26 11.07 -12.43 8.02
CA SER A 26 10.43 -12.00 9.26
C SER A 26 9.32 -10.97 9.02
N ILE A 27 9.45 -10.10 8.01
CA ILE A 27 8.38 -9.18 7.61
C ILE A 27 7.29 -9.94 6.86
N THR A 28 7.65 -10.79 5.90
CA THR A 28 6.64 -11.54 5.12
C THR A 28 5.78 -12.43 6.01
N ARG A 29 6.37 -13.07 7.03
CA ARG A 29 5.63 -13.91 8.00
C ARG A 29 4.67 -13.13 8.90
N ARG A 30 4.80 -11.81 8.99
CA ARG A 30 3.90 -10.95 9.77
C ARG A 30 2.75 -10.39 8.94
N LEU A 31 2.74 -10.61 7.62
CA LEU A 31 1.62 -10.21 6.78
C LEU A 31 0.43 -11.11 7.09
N ASN A 32 -0.71 -10.48 7.31
CA ASN A 32 -1.99 -11.14 7.45
C ASN A 32 -3.03 -10.39 6.62
N LEU A 33 -4.13 -11.06 6.27
CA LEU A 33 -5.29 -10.41 5.67
C LEU A 33 -6.03 -9.61 6.75
N ASP A 34 -6.02 -8.29 6.65
CA ASP A 34 -6.73 -7.40 7.58
C ASP A 34 -8.17 -7.15 7.12
N TYR A 35 -8.34 -6.73 5.85
CA TYR A 35 -9.63 -6.42 5.24
C TYR A 35 -9.74 -6.94 3.79
N THR A 36 -10.97 -7.11 3.31
CA THR A 36 -11.30 -7.43 1.92
C THR A 36 -12.28 -6.38 1.37
N LEU A 37 -11.90 -5.71 0.30
CA LEU A 37 -12.70 -4.66 -0.34
C LEU A 37 -13.43 -5.22 -1.56
N ASN A 38 -14.71 -5.56 -1.40
CA ASN A 38 -15.56 -6.12 -2.45
C ASN A 38 -16.18 -5.03 -3.33
N VAL A 39 -15.35 -4.18 -3.92
CA VAL A 39 -15.82 -3.01 -4.70
C VAL A 39 -15.80 -3.21 -6.21
N HIS A 40 -15.02 -4.18 -6.70
CA HIS A 40 -14.91 -4.49 -8.11
C HIS A 40 -15.56 -5.82 -8.46
N ARG A 41 -16.03 -5.94 -9.71
CA ARG A 41 -16.58 -7.17 -10.31
C ARG A 41 -15.60 -7.85 -11.27
N GLY A 42 -14.41 -7.29 -11.43
CA GLY A 42 -13.33 -7.82 -12.25
C GLY A 42 -12.02 -7.93 -11.46
N CYS A 43 -10.97 -8.40 -12.12
CA CYS A 43 -9.63 -8.39 -11.56
C CYS A 43 -9.21 -6.94 -11.28
N VAL A 44 -8.58 -6.69 -10.13
CA VAL A 44 -7.95 -5.40 -9.84
C VAL A 44 -6.51 -5.46 -10.32
N ASN A 45 -6.12 -4.57 -11.22
CA ASN A 45 -4.81 -4.60 -11.87
C ASN A 45 -3.88 -3.51 -11.32
N THR A 46 -4.43 -2.49 -10.65
CA THR A 46 -3.66 -1.36 -10.13
C THR A 46 -4.32 -0.80 -8.88
N ILE A 47 -3.49 -0.46 -7.89
CA ILE A 47 -3.89 0.25 -6.66
C ILE A 47 -2.96 1.43 -6.40
N TRP A 48 -3.48 2.49 -5.80
CA TRP A 48 -2.73 3.67 -5.39
C TRP A 48 -3.26 4.22 -4.07
N TRP A 49 -2.39 4.35 -3.07
CA TRP A 49 -2.74 5.02 -1.82
C TRP A 49 -2.64 6.53 -1.99
N ASN A 50 -3.60 7.27 -1.41
CA ASN A 50 -3.42 8.71 -1.27
C ASN A 50 -2.23 9.03 -0.33
N GLU A 51 -1.77 10.28 -0.34
CA GLU A 51 -0.59 10.70 0.45
C GLU A 51 -0.78 10.52 1.96
N LEU A 52 -2.02 10.63 2.44
CA LEU A 52 -2.35 10.47 3.85
C LEU A 52 -2.45 9.01 4.28
N GLY A 53 -2.52 8.06 3.33
CA GLY A 53 -2.75 6.65 3.60
C GLY A 53 -4.14 6.35 4.15
N THR A 54 -5.14 7.18 3.85
CA THR A 54 -6.52 7.03 4.31
C THR A 54 -7.46 6.48 3.25
N THR A 55 -7.07 6.52 1.98
CA THR A 55 -7.89 5.98 0.90
C THR A 55 -7.04 5.27 -0.13
N ILE A 56 -7.64 4.29 -0.80
CA ILE A 56 -7.07 3.58 -1.94
C ILE A 56 -7.88 3.92 -3.19
N LEU A 57 -7.20 4.27 -4.27
CA LEU A 57 -7.74 4.25 -5.63
C LEU A 57 -7.42 2.89 -6.25
N SER A 58 -8.42 2.17 -6.75
CA SER A 58 -8.27 0.90 -7.46
C SER A 58 -8.81 0.98 -8.89
N GLY A 59 -8.12 0.30 -9.82
CA GLY A 59 -8.54 0.14 -11.21
C GLY A 59 -8.67 -1.33 -11.59
N SER A 60 -9.75 -1.66 -12.31
CA SER A 60 -10.15 -3.04 -12.61
C SER A 60 -10.61 -3.23 -14.06
N ASP A 61 -10.56 -4.49 -14.53
CA ASP A 61 -11.15 -4.95 -15.79
C ASP A 61 -12.67 -4.74 -15.88
N ASP A 62 -13.36 -4.41 -14.77
CA ASP A 62 -14.77 -4.01 -14.78
C ASP A 62 -15.03 -2.60 -15.32
N GLN A 63 -13.98 -1.93 -15.82
CA GLN A 63 -14.00 -0.59 -16.40
C GLN A 63 -14.29 0.53 -15.39
N ASN A 64 -14.13 0.28 -14.08
CA ASN A 64 -14.29 1.31 -13.06
C ASN A 64 -12.97 1.69 -12.38
N LEU A 65 -12.92 2.96 -11.96
CA LEU A 65 -11.99 3.48 -10.98
C LEU A 65 -12.76 3.77 -9.70
N ILE A 66 -12.31 3.20 -8.58
CA ILE A 66 -13.02 3.32 -7.30
C ILE A 66 -12.05 3.87 -6.25
N VAL A 67 -12.50 4.86 -5.48
CA VAL A 67 -11.82 5.34 -4.28
C VAL A 67 -12.51 4.77 -3.05
N THR A 68 -11.79 4.05 -2.22
CA THR A 68 -12.30 3.39 -1.00
C THR A 68 -11.52 3.78 0.25
N ASP A 69 -12.24 3.86 1.35
CA ASP A 69 -11.68 3.82 2.71
C ASP A 69 -11.50 2.33 3.12
N PRO A 70 -10.27 1.86 3.35
CA PRO A 70 -9.93 0.45 3.49
C PRO A 70 -10.19 -0.17 4.87
#